data_AF-A0A7V8NQQ4-F1
#
_entry.id   AF-A0A7V8NQQ4-F1
#
_cell.length_a   1.000
_cell.length_b   1.000
_cell.length_c   1.000
_cell.angle_alpha   90.00
_cell.angle_beta   90.00
_cell.angle_gamma   90.00
#
_symmetry.space_group_name_H-M   'P 1'
#
loop_
_entity.id
_entity.type
_entity.pdbx_description
1 polymer ?
#
loop_
_entity_poly.entity_id
_entity_poly.type
_entity_poly.pdbx_seq_one_letter_code
_entity_poly.pdbx_strand_id
1 'polypeptide(L)'
;MVVAALLWVCALPQTDDAAKFSAAWKANAERQTLAVTPLDSASEDSIVTAASRSTPEPKVKPAAEPAALRSSAEPFQPVPARAGRRDETPRQRKTWYGLMTAGHAAAGFDAWTTRRAISGGYGREANPFLKPFANSNAIYAAIQVSPAVMDFLGKRLMVSQNPWIRKVWWLPQTAGASVSLLAGRHNLGVVP
;
A
#
# COMPACT_ATOMS: atom_id res chain seq x y z
N MET A 1 5.86 -10.61 -14.91
CA MET A 1 6.90 -11.55 -14.44
C MET A 1 7.73 -11.03 -13.27
N VAL A 2 7.72 -9.72 -12.96
CA VAL A 2 8.46 -9.13 -11.82
C VAL A 2 7.89 -9.50 -10.45
N VAL A 3 6.56 -9.69 -10.32
CA VAL A 3 5.91 -10.05 -9.05
C VAL A 3 6.24 -11.49 -8.60
N ALA A 4 6.49 -12.39 -9.54
CA ALA A 4 6.93 -13.76 -9.24
C ALA A 4 8.38 -13.80 -8.73
N ALA A 5 9.22 -12.85 -9.16
CA ALA A 5 10.60 -12.74 -8.67
C ALA A 5 10.67 -12.18 -7.24
N LEU A 6 9.80 -11.23 -6.88
CA LEU A 6 9.76 -10.66 -5.53
C LEU A 6 9.29 -11.67 -4.46
N LEU A 7 8.42 -12.62 -4.83
CA LEU A 7 7.99 -13.68 -3.90
C LEU A 7 9.06 -14.75 -3.67
N TRP A 8 10.05 -14.87 -4.55
CA TRP A 8 11.17 -15.80 -4.38
C TRP A 8 12.27 -15.26 -3.47
N VAL A 9 12.40 -13.93 -3.35
CA VAL A 9 13.44 -13.29 -2.53
C VAL A 9 13.14 -13.38 -1.03
N CYS A 10 11.89 -13.58 -0.62
CA CYS A 10 11.50 -13.62 0.80
C CYS A 10 11.40 -15.04 1.39
N ALA A 11 11.75 -16.10 0.64
CA ALA A 11 11.49 -17.49 1.02
C ALA A 11 12.74 -18.37 1.19
N LEU A 12 13.92 -17.79 1.40
CA LEU A 12 15.14 -18.57 1.68
C LEU A 12 15.49 -18.55 3.18
N PRO A 13 15.64 -19.72 3.84
CA PRO A 13 16.21 -19.79 5.17
C PRO A 13 17.67 -19.30 5.13
N GLN A 14 18.00 -18.39 6.03
CA GLN A 14 19.36 -17.89 6.23
C GLN A 14 20.27 -19.00 6.77
N THR A 15 21.09 -19.59 5.91
CA THR A 15 22.39 -20.12 6.29
C THR A 15 23.40 -19.78 5.18
N ASP A 16 24.41 -18.98 5.54
CA ASP A 16 25.76 -18.83 4.98
C ASP A 16 26.09 -18.06 3.67
N ASP A 17 25.15 -17.52 2.90
CA ASP A 17 25.50 -16.76 1.66
C ASP A 17 25.47 -15.21 1.76
N ALA A 18 25.27 -14.65 2.95
CA ALA A 18 25.21 -13.19 3.15
C ALA A 18 26.51 -12.46 2.77
N ALA A 19 27.68 -13.10 2.93
CA ALA A 19 28.97 -12.51 2.59
C ALA A 19 29.14 -12.35 1.06
N LYS A 20 28.72 -13.34 0.26
CA LYS A 20 28.82 -13.30 -1.20
C LYS A 20 27.86 -12.29 -1.83
N PHE A 21 26.67 -12.13 -1.24
CA PHE A 21 25.69 -11.15 -1.73
C PHE A 21 26.16 -9.72 -1.51
N SER A 22 26.85 -9.43 -0.39
CA SER A 22 27.42 -8.10 -0.13
C SER A 22 28.56 -7.73 -1.09
N ALA A 23 29.37 -8.72 -1.49
CA ALA A 23 30.45 -8.55 -2.46
C ALA A 23 29.90 -8.34 -3.89
N ALA A 24 28.86 -9.08 -4.26
CA ALA A 24 28.19 -8.92 -5.56
C ALA A 24 27.43 -7.58 -5.67
N TRP A 25 26.86 -7.09 -4.57
CA TRP A 25 26.17 -5.79 -4.54
C TRP A 25 27.16 -4.62 -4.65
N LYS A 26 28.31 -4.66 -3.96
CA LYS A 26 29.35 -3.64 -4.09
C LYS A 26 29.92 -3.56 -5.51
N ALA A 27 30.15 -4.71 -6.16
CA ALA A 27 30.64 -4.75 -7.54
C ALA A 27 29.64 -4.17 -8.57
N ASN A 28 28.34 -4.16 -8.26
CA ASN A 28 27.31 -3.61 -9.15
C ASN A 28 27.02 -2.12 -8.86
N ALA A 29 27.22 -1.67 -7.61
CA ALA A 29 27.11 -0.26 -7.23
C ALA A 29 28.22 0.61 -7.84
N GLU A 30 29.42 0.07 -8.07
CA GLU A 30 30.51 0.79 -8.75
C GLU A 30 30.29 0.94 -10.27
N ARG A 31 29.40 0.14 -10.89
CA ARG A 31 29.09 0.26 -12.32
C ARG A 31 28.00 1.30 -12.63
N GLN A 32 27.28 1.81 -11.63
CA GLN A 32 26.15 2.73 -11.82
C GLN A 32 26.45 4.19 -11.42
N THR A 33 27.66 4.49 -10.95
CA THR A 33 28.07 5.84 -10.51
C THR A 33 28.72 6.70 -11.59
N LEU A 34 28.75 6.25 -12.85
CA LEU A 34 29.30 6.99 -14.00
C LEU A 34 28.25 7.33 -15.06
N ALA A 35 27.08 7.85 -14.68
CA ALA A 35 26.15 8.47 -15.65
C ALA A 35 25.01 9.27 -14.96
N VAL A 36 25.31 10.36 -14.25
CA VAL A 36 24.31 11.40 -13.98
C VAL A 36 24.97 12.77 -14.03
N THR A 37 24.81 13.47 -15.14
CA THR A 37 25.03 14.92 -15.28
C THR A 37 23.90 15.68 -14.56
N PRO A 38 24.19 16.70 -13.74
CA PRO A 38 23.16 17.49 -13.07
C PRO A 38 22.61 18.58 -14.01
N LEU A 39 21.28 18.71 -14.08
CA LEU A 39 20.59 19.83 -14.72
C LEU A 39 20.13 20.79 -13.61
N ASP A 40 20.68 22.00 -13.62
CA ASP A 40 20.30 23.11 -12.75
C ASP A 40 18.83 23.51 -12.95
N SER A 41 18.13 23.81 -11.86
CA SER A 41 16.82 24.47 -11.87
C SER A 41 16.86 25.63 -10.89
N ALA A 42 16.96 26.85 -11.44
CA ALA A 42 16.83 28.09 -10.70
C ALA A 42 15.34 28.42 -10.52
N SER A 43 14.98 28.68 -9.27
CA SER A 43 13.69 29.16 -8.79
C SER A 43 13.86 30.61 -8.36
N GLU A 44 13.04 31.52 -8.88
CA GLU A 44 12.86 32.87 -8.33
C GLU A 44 11.39 33.27 -8.43
N ASP A 45 10.87 33.72 -7.30
CA ASP A 45 9.51 34.13 -7.00
C ASP A 45 9.15 35.50 -7.60
N SER A 46 7.86 35.73 -7.87
CA SER A 46 7.31 37.08 -7.74
C SER A 46 5.79 37.06 -7.49
N ILE A 47 5.41 37.51 -6.29
CA ILE A 47 4.05 37.83 -5.86
C ILE A 47 3.96 39.36 -5.74
N VAL A 48 3.01 39.99 -6.44
CA VAL A 48 2.41 41.31 -6.10
C VAL A 48 0.97 41.31 -6.64
N THR A 49 -0.07 41.12 -5.81
CA THR A 49 -0.90 42.13 -5.10
C THR A 49 -1.85 43.00 -5.98
N ALA A 50 -3.14 42.65 -5.90
CA ALA A 50 -4.37 43.44 -5.89
C ALA A 50 -4.50 44.78 -6.67
N ALA A 51 -5.55 44.85 -7.52
CA ALA A 51 -6.40 46.03 -7.64
C ALA A 51 -7.83 45.65 -8.06
N SER A 52 -8.81 46.19 -7.34
CA SER A 52 -10.25 46.07 -7.56
C SER A 52 -10.79 47.36 -8.19
N ARG A 53 -12.01 47.31 -8.76
CA ARG A 53 -12.86 48.33 -9.42
C ARG A 53 -12.90 48.19 -10.96
N SER A 54 -14.03 48.22 -11.67
CA SER A 54 -15.28 48.96 -11.40
C SER A 54 -16.54 48.30 -12.02
N THR A 55 -17.65 48.52 -11.33
CA THR A 55 -19.06 48.40 -11.72
C THR A 55 -19.40 49.02 -13.09
N PRO A 56 -20.30 48.43 -13.90
CA PRO A 56 -20.86 49.09 -15.08
C PRO A 56 -22.10 49.94 -14.75
N GLU A 57 -22.13 51.18 -15.24
CA GLU A 57 -23.32 52.06 -15.20
C GLU A 57 -24.43 51.54 -16.14
N PRO A 58 -25.72 51.73 -15.78
CA PRO A 58 -26.84 51.32 -16.60
C PRO A 58 -27.25 52.45 -17.55
N LYS A 59 -27.34 52.17 -18.85
CA LYS A 59 -27.99 53.05 -19.82
C LYS A 59 -29.14 52.33 -20.50
N VAL A 60 -30.33 52.59 -19.98
CA VAL A 60 -31.62 52.15 -20.52
C VAL A 60 -31.91 52.92 -21.82
N LYS A 61 -32.24 52.20 -22.90
CA LYS A 61 -33.22 52.66 -23.91
C LYS A 61 -34.05 51.46 -24.39
N PRO A 62 -35.39 51.59 -24.46
CA PRO A 62 -36.29 50.50 -24.84
C PRO A 62 -36.55 50.54 -26.35
N ALA A 63 -36.47 49.40 -27.01
CA ALA A 63 -37.14 49.18 -28.29
C ALA A 63 -37.45 47.69 -28.41
N ALA A 64 -38.73 47.40 -28.53
CA ALA A 64 -39.30 46.08 -28.54
C ALA A 64 -38.92 45.27 -29.79
N GLU A 65 -38.50 44.03 -29.58
CA GLU A 65 -38.69 42.94 -30.52
C GLU A 65 -38.89 41.67 -29.68
N PRO A 66 -39.97 40.88 -29.87
CA PRO A 66 -40.16 39.66 -29.13
C PRO A 66 -39.23 38.60 -29.72
N ALA A 67 -37.95 38.64 -29.34
CA ALA A 67 -37.06 37.53 -29.52
C ALA A 67 -37.63 36.36 -28.70
N ALA A 68 -38.31 35.46 -29.39
CA ALA A 68 -38.77 34.20 -28.83
C ALA A 68 -37.61 33.58 -28.05
N LEU A 69 -37.77 33.51 -26.72
CA LEU A 69 -36.96 32.68 -25.85
C LEU A 69 -37.14 31.24 -26.34
N ARG A 70 -36.34 30.84 -27.32
CA ARG A 70 -36.04 29.44 -27.58
C ARG A 70 -35.33 28.95 -26.33
N SER A 71 -36.13 28.50 -25.37
CA SER A 71 -35.71 27.59 -24.31
C SER A 71 -35.21 26.33 -25.01
N SER A 72 -33.97 26.38 -25.49
CA SER A 72 -33.21 25.19 -25.84
C SER A 72 -32.84 24.54 -24.52
N ALA A 73 -33.81 23.84 -23.94
CA ALA A 73 -33.53 22.80 -22.97
C ALA A 73 -32.78 21.72 -23.75
N GLU A 74 -31.45 21.87 -23.84
CA GLU A 74 -30.62 20.73 -24.23
C GLU A 74 -31.00 19.59 -23.27
N PRO A 75 -31.37 18.42 -23.79
CA PRO A 75 -31.52 17.25 -22.96
C PRO A 75 -30.19 17.07 -22.23
N PHE A 76 -30.22 17.09 -20.90
CA PHE A 76 -29.08 16.67 -20.09
C PHE A 76 -28.68 15.28 -20.57
N GLN A 77 -27.68 15.19 -21.44
CA GLN A 77 -27.12 13.90 -21.82
C GLN A 77 -26.47 13.36 -20.56
N PRO A 78 -26.91 12.19 -20.05
CA PRO A 78 -26.26 11.59 -18.90
C PRO A 78 -24.80 11.39 -19.29
N VAL A 79 -23.89 12.08 -18.60
CA VAL A 79 -22.46 11.81 -18.72
C VAL A 79 -22.32 10.30 -18.51
N PRO A 80 -21.84 9.52 -19.50
CA PRO A 80 -21.72 8.08 -19.34
C PRO A 80 -20.88 7.86 -18.10
N ALA A 81 -21.47 7.21 -17.09
CA ALA A 81 -20.84 7.00 -15.79
C ALA A 81 -19.44 6.44 -16.07
N ARG A 82 -18.43 7.27 -15.82
CA ARG A 82 -17.01 6.96 -16.04
C ARG A 82 -16.79 5.55 -15.57
N ALA A 83 -16.55 4.60 -16.49
CA ALA A 83 -16.61 3.16 -16.24
C ALA A 83 -16.20 2.84 -14.80
N GLY A 84 -17.22 2.69 -13.95
CA GLY A 84 -17.06 2.76 -12.51
C GLY A 84 -16.10 1.67 -12.07
N ARG A 85 -15.26 1.97 -11.08
CA ARG A 85 -14.48 0.93 -10.43
C ARG A 85 -15.45 -0.19 -10.04
N ARG A 86 -15.20 -1.40 -10.53
CA ARG A 86 -16.15 -2.51 -10.40
C ARG A 86 -16.42 -2.79 -8.91
N ASP A 87 -17.69 -2.85 -8.54
CA ASP A 87 -18.09 -3.07 -7.16
C ASP A 87 -17.67 -4.44 -6.65
N GLU A 88 -17.42 -4.51 -5.34
CA GLU A 88 -17.10 -5.75 -4.66
C GLU A 88 -18.31 -6.68 -4.55
N THR A 89 -18.13 -7.97 -4.84
CA THR A 89 -19.20 -8.95 -4.64
C THR A 89 -19.33 -9.31 -3.15
N PRO A 90 -20.54 -9.65 -2.65
CA PRO A 90 -20.73 -10.09 -1.27
C PRO A 90 -19.86 -11.30 -0.88
N ARG A 91 -19.61 -12.20 -1.84
CA ARG A 91 -18.72 -13.37 -1.64
C ARG A 91 -17.28 -12.94 -1.43
N GLN A 92 -16.76 -12.06 -2.29
CA GLN A 92 -15.41 -11.51 -2.15
C GLN A 92 -15.23 -10.79 -0.81
N ARG A 93 -16.23 -10.02 -0.40
CA ARG A 93 -16.21 -9.35 0.91
C ARG A 93 -16.11 -10.34 2.07
N LYS A 94 -16.91 -11.41 2.06
CA LYS A 94 -16.83 -12.48 3.07
C LYS A 94 -15.46 -13.15 3.08
N THR A 95 -14.92 -13.48 1.91
CA THR A 95 -13.59 -14.09 1.79
C THR A 95 -12.50 -13.15 2.30
N TRP A 96 -12.57 -11.85 1.98
CA TRP A 96 -11.60 -10.86 2.43
C TRP A 96 -11.58 -10.73 3.95
N TYR A 97 -12.75 -10.65 4.60
CA TYR A 97 -12.83 -10.64 6.08
C TYR A 97 -12.32 -11.94 6.70
N GLY A 98 -12.58 -13.08 6.06
CA GLY A 98 -12.04 -14.38 6.51
C GLY A 98 -10.51 -14.42 6.45
N LEU A 99 -9.92 -13.96 5.35
CA LEU A 99 -8.47 -13.85 5.19
C LEU A 99 -7.84 -12.85 6.16
N MET A 100 -8.48 -11.70 6.36
CA MET A 100 -8.07 -10.69 7.35
C MET A 100 -8.02 -11.30 8.76
N THR A 101 -9.10 -11.99 9.17
CA THR A 101 -9.18 -12.63 10.48
C THR A 101 -8.09 -13.70 10.65
N ALA A 102 -7.90 -14.54 9.63
CA ALA A 102 -6.86 -15.57 9.64
C ALA A 102 -5.44 -14.98 9.70
N GLY A 103 -5.17 -13.92 8.93
CA GLY A 103 -3.88 -13.23 8.91
C GLY A 103 -3.54 -12.60 10.26
N HIS A 104 -4.49 -11.89 10.86
CA HIS A 104 -4.31 -11.32 12.20
C HIS A 104 -4.17 -12.37 13.30
N ALA A 105 -4.88 -13.50 13.20
CA ALA A 105 -4.73 -14.61 14.14
C ALA A 105 -3.34 -15.26 14.04
N ALA A 106 -2.85 -15.49 12.81
CA ALA A 106 -1.51 -16.00 12.56
C ALA A 106 -0.42 -15.06 13.11
N ALA A 107 -0.56 -13.77 12.87
CA ALA A 107 0.34 -12.73 13.39
C ALA A 107 0.30 -12.65 14.93
N GLY A 108 -0.89 -12.77 15.55
CA GLY A 108 -1.03 -12.84 17.00
C GLY A 108 -0.38 -14.09 17.60
N PHE A 109 -0.48 -15.22 16.93
CA PHE A 109 0.20 -16.46 17.31
C PHE A 109 1.73 -16.32 17.22
N ASP A 110 2.25 -15.76 16.14
CA ASP A 110 3.67 -15.43 15.98
C ASP A 110 4.18 -14.51 17.10
N ALA A 111 3.45 -13.44 17.39
CA ALA A 111 3.77 -12.50 18.48
C ALA A 111 3.78 -13.19 19.85
N TRP A 112 2.78 -14.04 20.13
CA TRP A 112 2.68 -14.76 21.40
C TRP A 112 3.83 -15.75 21.59
N THR A 113 4.13 -16.54 20.56
CA THR A 113 5.24 -17.52 20.59
C THR A 113 6.60 -16.83 20.69
N THR A 114 6.80 -15.73 19.97
CA THR A 114 8.00 -14.87 20.09
C THR A 114 8.16 -14.38 21.53
N ARG A 115 7.10 -13.81 22.11
CA ARG A 115 7.13 -13.29 23.49
C ARG A 115 7.40 -14.40 24.50
N ARG A 116 6.83 -15.59 24.30
CA ARG A 116 7.10 -16.77 25.13
C ARG A 116 8.57 -17.19 25.06
N ALA A 117 9.16 -17.25 23.87
CA ALA A 117 10.57 -17.61 23.69
C ALA A 117 11.53 -16.60 24.34
N ILE A 118 11.28 -15.30 24.15
CA ILE A 118 12.11 -14.22 24.70
C ILE A 118 11.98 -14.15 26.22
N SER A 119 10.75 -14.19 26.75
CA SER A 119 10.52 -14.11 28.20
C SER A 119 11.06 -15.32 28.94
N GLY A 120 11.13 -16.48 28.28
CA GLY A 120 11.74 -17.70 28.82
C GLY A 120 13.27 -17.73 28.73
N GLY A 121 13.90 -16.75 28.09
CA GLY A 121 15.36 -16.72 27.91
C GLY A 121 15.87 -17.67 26.81
N TYR A 122 14.99 -18.21 25.98
CA TYR A 122 15.32 -19.18 24.93
C TYR A 122 15.71 -18.53 23.59
N GLY A 123 15.64 -17.20 23.48
CA GLY A 123 16.01 -16.50 22.25
C GLY A 123 15.92 -14.99 22.35
N ARG A 124 16.22 -14.33 21.22
CA ARG A 124 16.15 -12.88 21.05
C ARG A 124 15.49 -12.54 19.71
N GLU A 125 14.69 -11.48 19.69
CA GLU A 125 14.17 -10.91 18.46
C GLU A 125 15.31 -10.46 17.53
N ALA A 126 15.40 -11.10 16.36
CA ALA A 126 16.41 -10.82 15.33
C ALA A 126 16.00 -9.65 14.43
N ASN A 127 14.71 -9.38 14.28
CA ASN A 127 14.22 -8.29 13.44
C ASN A 127 14.49 -6.94 14.12
N PRO A 128 15.32 -6.05 13.52
CA PRO A 128 15.66 -4.76 14.11
C PRO A 128 14.44 -3.86 14.32
N PHE A 129 13.36 -4.01 13.54
CA PHE A 129 12.15 -3.22 13.69
C PHE A 129 11.25 -3.70 14.83
N LEU A 130 11.28 -4.99 15.17
CA LEU A 130 10.50 -5.55 16.27
C LEU A 130 11.27 -5.57 17.59
N LYS A 131 12.60 -5.56 17.52
CA LYS A 131 13.51 -5.59 18.66
C LYS A 131 13.22 -4.55 19.76
N PRO A 132 12.83 -3.29 19.47
CA PRO A 132 12.46 -2.33 20.51
C PRO A 132 11.20 -2.73 21.29
N PHE A 133 10.32 -3.52 20.67
CA PHE A 133 9.05 -3.94 21.25
C PHE A 133 9.12 -5.34 21.87
N ALA A 134 10.20 -6.09 21.62
CA ALA A 134 10.36 -7.50 21.97
C ALA A 134 10.10 -7.84 23.45
N ASN A 135 10.44 -6.92 24.36
CA ASN A 135 10.25 -7.09 25.81
C ASN A 135 8.98 -6.40 26.34
N SER A 136 8.06 -5.98 25.47
CA SER A 136 6.85 -5.25 25.82
C SER A 136 5.61 -5.87 25.18
N ASN A 137 4.43 -5.60 25.76
CA ASN A 137 3.14 -5.93 25.13
C ASN A 137 2.93 -5.19 23.80
N ALA A 138 3.74 -4.15 23.52
CA ALA A 138 3.74 -3.47 22.24
C ALA A 138 4.10 -4.38 21.05
N ILE A 139 4.76 -5.53 21.28
CA ILE A 139 5.07 -6.48 20.20
C ILE A 139 3.82 -6.97 19.46
N TYR A 140 2.69 -7.12 20.16
CA TYR A 140 1.43 -7.51 19.56
C TYR A 140 0.91 -6.45 18.59
N ALA A 141 1.05 -5.17 18.94
CA ALA A 141 0.65 -4.08 18.04
C ALA A 141 1.62 -3.96 16.85
N ALA A 142 2.92 -4.06 17.11
CA ALA A 142 3.96 -3.92 16.09
C ALA A 142 3.84 -5.01 15.00
N ILE A 143 3.60 -6.26 15.40
CA ILE A 143 3.47 -7.37 14.45
C ILE A 143 2.20 -7.25 13.60
N GLN A 144 1.13 -6.60 14.10
CA GLN A 144 -0.12 -6.42 13.36
C GLN A 144 -0.03 -5.41 12.20
N VAL A 145 1.05 -4.63 12.12
CA VAL A 145 1.29 -3.72 10.98
C VAL A 145 1.40 -4.49 9.67
N SER A 146 2.09 -5.64 9.67
CA SER A 146 2.27 -6.46 8.48
C SER A 146 0.94 -6.98 7.90
N PRO A 147 0.08 -7.70 8.66
CA PRO A 147 -1.21 -8.15 8.15
C PRO A 147 -2.11 -6.98 7.73
N ALA A 148 -2.10 -5.85 8.46
CA ALA A 148 -2.88 -4.68 8.05
C ALA A 148 -2.48 -4.14 6.67
N VAL A 149 -1.18 -4.11 6.37
CA VAL A 149 -0.68 -3.75 5.02
C VAL A 149 -1.12 -4.77 3.99
N MET A 150 -1.04 -6.07 4.31
CA MET A 150 -1.49 -7.13 3.40
C MET A 150 -2.99 -7.08 3.13
N ASP A 151 -3.80 -6.73 4.12
CA ASP A 151 -5.25 -6.55 4.01
C ASP A 151 -5.59 -5.37 3.10
N PHE A 152 -4.88 -4.25 3.28
CA PHE A 152 -5.01 -3.07 2.42
C PHE A 152 -4.65 -3.39 0.97
N LEU A 153 -3.52 -4.06 0.74
CA LEU A 153 -3.11 -4.50 -0.58
C LEU A 153 -4.14 -5.46 -1.18
N GLY A 154 -4.55 -6.50 -0.43
CA GLY A 154 -5.56 -7.45 -0.88
C GLY A 154 -6.86 -6.76 -1.29
N LYS A 155 -7.32 -5.79 -0.50
CA LYS A 155 -8.52 -4.99 -0.81
C LYS A 155 -8.35 -4.19 -2.10
N ARG A 156 -7.19 -3.53 -2.28
CA ARG A 156 -6.87 -2.74 -3.49
C ARG A 156 -6.79 -3.61 -4.74
N LEU A 157 -6.18 -4.79 -4.64
CA LEU A 157 -6.07 -5.75 -5.75
C LEU A 157 -7.44 -6.32 -6.13
N MET A 158 -8.32 -6.55 -5.14
CA MET A 158 -9.67 -7.09 -5.33
C MET A 158 -10.55 -6.19 -6.21
N VAL A 159 -10.45 -4.86 -6.04
CA VAL A 159 -11.21 -3.85 -6.80
C VAL A 159 -10.41 -3.25 -7.97
N SER A 160 -9.29 -3.87 -8.35
CA SER A 160 -8.44 -3.40 -9.44
C SER A 160 -9.16 -3.46 -10.79
N GLN A 161 -8.86 -2.53 -11.69
CA GLN A 161 -9.39 -2.54 -13.07
C GLN A 161 -8.82 -3.69 -13.89
N ASN A 162 -7.60 -4.15 -13.58
CA ASN A 162 -6.94 -5.24 -14.31
C ASN A 162 -7.50 -6.62 -13.89
N PRO A 163 -8.08 -7.41 -14.82
CA PRO A 163 -8.66 -8.71 -14.51
C PRO A 163 -7.67 -9.75 -13.96
N TRP A 164 -6.39 -9.67 -14.35
CA TRP A 164 -5.37 -10.60 -13.89
C TRP A 164 -5.00 -10.34 -12.43
N ILE A 165 -4.89 -9.06 -12.05
CA ILE A 165 -4.65 -8.64 -10.66
C ILE A 165 -5.78 -9.11 -9.74
N ARG A 166 -7.03 -9.02 -10.21
CA ARG A 166 -8.20 -9.52 -9.48
C ARG A 166 -8.26 -11.04 -9.33
N LYS A 167 -7.38 -11.83 -9.95
CA LYS A 167 -7.29 -13.28 -9.70
C LYS A 167 -6.35 -13.61 -8.55
N VAL A 168 -5.42 -12.71 -8.24
CA VAL A 168 -4.36 -12.88 -7.24
C VAL A 168 -4.52 -11.97 -6.02
N TRP A 169 -5.69 -11.34 -5.85
CA TRP A 169 -5.94 -10.39 -4.75
C TRP A 169 -5.84 -11.00 -3.36
N TRP A 170 -6.11 -12.31 -3.21
CA TRP A 170 -6.02 -13.02 -1.94
C TRP A 170 -4.57 -13.32 -1.53
N LEU A 171 -3.63 -13.25 -2.48
CA LEU A 171 -2.26 -13.71 -2.32
C LEU A 171 -1.50 -13.01 -1.18
N PRO A 172 -1.56 -11.66 -1.00
CA PRO A 172 -0.82 -11.00 0.07
C PRO A 172 -1.19 -11.51 1.46
N GLN A 173 -2.49 -11.65 1.75
CA GLN A 173 -2.99 -12.09 3.05
C GLN A 173 -2.60 -13.55 3.33
N THR A 174 -2.74 -14.44 2.34
CA THR A 174 -2.39 -15.87 2.48
C THR A 174 -0.89 -16.09 2.63
N ALA A 175 -0.07 -15.35 1.87
CA ALA A 175 1.38 -15.42 1.99
C ALA A 175 1.83 -14.91 3.38
N GLY A 176 1.33 -13.74 3.80
CA GLY A 176 1.63 -13.17 5.12
C GLY A 176 1.24 -14.09 6.26
N ALA A 177 0.02 -14.66 6.24
CA ALA A 177 -0.45 -15.59 7.25
C ALA A 177 0.43 -16.85 7.34
N SER A 178 0.81 -17.43 6.19
CA SER A 178 1.68 -18.61 6.14
C SER A 178 3.05 -18.34 6.76
N VAL A 179 3.65 -17.18 6.47
CA VAL A 179 4.94 -16.79 7.05
C VAL A 179 4.82 -16.63 8.56
N SER A 180 3.81 -15.94 9.07
CA SER A 180 3.59 -15.79 10.52
C SER A 180 3.34 -17.13 11.21
N LEU A 181 2.60 -18.04 10.61
CA LEU A 181 2.40 -19.38 11.17
C LEU A 181 3.72 -20.18 11.23
N LEU A 182 4.55 -20.09 10.19
CA LEU A 182 5.84 -20.77 10.15
C LEU A 182 6.81 -20.17 11.19
N ALA A 183 6.84 -18.85 11.32
CA ALA A 183 7.62 -18.15 12.34
C ALA A 183 7.15 -18.55 13.75
N GLY A 184 5.85 -18.54 14.01
CA GLY A 184 5.33 -18.96 15.31
C GLY A 184 5.60 -20.42 15.64
N ARG A 185 5.49 -21.31 14.65
CA ARG A 185 5.88 -22.72 14.80
C ARG A 185 7.38 -22.87 15.11
N HIS A 186 8.23 -22.14 14.41
CA HIS A 186 9.66 -22.12 14.67
C HIS A 186 9.93 -21.67 16.12
N ASN A 187 9.31 -20.59 16.58
CA ASN A 187 9.46 -20.08 17.94
C ASN A 187 9.03 -21.09 19.02
N LEU A 188 7.96 -21.86 18.78
CA LEU A 188 7.57 -22.96 19.67
C LEU A 188 8.63 -24.05 19.75
N GLY A 189 9.30 -24.37 18.64
CA GLY A 189 10.34 -25.39 18.61
C GLY A 189 11.61 -25.01 19.37
N VAL A 190 11.80 -23.72 19.67
CA VAL A 190 12.93 -23.23 20.46
C VAL A 190 12.65 -23.29 21.97
N VAL A 191 11.37 -23.35 22.38
CA VAL A 191 10.96 -23.41 23.79
C VAL A 191 10.73 -24.88 24.20
N PRO A 192 11.47 -25.42 25.18
CA PRO A 192 11.28 -26.78 25.69
C PRO A 192 9.99 -26.97 26.49
#